data_AF-A0A1G2EZ06-F1
#
_entry.id   AF-A0A1G2EZ06-F1
#
_cell.length_a   1.000
_cell.length_b   1.000
_cell.length_c   1.000
_cell.angle_alpha   90.00
_cell.angle_beta   90.00
_cell.angle_gamma   90.00
#
_symmetry.space_group_name_H-M   'P 1'
#
loop_
_entity.id
_entity.type
_entity.pdbx_description
1 polymer ?
#
loop_
_entity_poly.entity_id
_entity_poly.type
_entity_poly.pdbx_seq_one_letter_code
_entity_poly.pdbx_strand_id
1 'polypeptide(L)'
;MNSVLAKLLLIGFIAIAVFGFLAMGHSFGEWCLASAANRSACPAGIGGAVSFYANAFKSFSLAVFAVAGTVLLVAVFEAISRFTIVSLLPNLSQVNFYHHPEFFKSFSETRALRWLSLHENSPTSA
;
A
#
# COMPACT_ATOMS: atom_id res chain seq x y z
N MET A 1 -20.55 -1.67 -13.56
CA MET A 1 -20.37 -2.95 -12.83
C MET A 1 -21.72 -3.63 -12.71
N ASN A 2 -21.88 -4.84 -13.27
CA ASN A 2 -23.14 -5.56 -13.20
C ASN A 2 -23.47 -5.86 -11.73
N SER A 3 -24.68 -5.50 -11.26
CA SER A 3 -25.10 -5.64 -9.85
C SER A 3 -24.88 -7.05 -9.29
N VAL A 4 -24.96 -8.07 -10.16
CA VAL A 4 -24.71 -9.48 -9.82
C VAL A 4 -23.25 -9.75 -9.46
N LEU A 5 -22.30 -9.17 -10.21
CA LEU A 5 -20.87 -9.31 -9.95
C LEU A 5 -20.50 -8.69 -8.59
N ALA A 6 -21.05 -7.52 -8.29
CA ALA A 6 -20.82 -6.84 -7.01
C ALA A 6 -21.32 -7.67 -5.82
N LYS A 7 -22.50 -8.31 -5.95
CA LYS A 7 -23.05 -9.19 -4.92
C LYS A 7 -22.19 -10.45 -4.71
N LEU A 8 -21.75 -11.09 -5.79
CA LEU A 8 -20.86 -12.26 -5.71
C LEU A 8 -19.53 -11.93 -5.03
N LEU A 9 -18.92 -10.79 -5.38
CA LEU A 9 -17.70 -10.32 -4.75
C LEU A 9 -17.90 -10.04 -3.26
N LEU A 10 -19.01 -9.42 -2.88
CA LEU A 10 -19.32 -9.12 -1.49
C LEU A 10 -19.56 -10.40 -0.68
N ILE A 11 -20.30 -11.37 -1.22
CA ILE A 11 -20.51 -12.68 -0.58
C ILE A 11 -19.20 -13.44 -0.45
N GLY A 12 -18.38 -13.48 -1.50
CA GLY A 12 -17.07 -14.13 -1.48
C GLY A 12 -16.14 -13.50 -0.44
N PHE A 13 -16.12 -12.17 -0.36
CA PHE A 13 -15.36 -11.45 0.66
C PHE A 13 -15.82 -11.80 2.08
N ILE A 14 -17.13 -11.82 2.33
CA ILE A 14 -17.70 -12.22 3.63
C ILE A 14 -17.33 -13.66 3.98
N ALA A 15 -17.45 -14.59 3.02
CA ALA A 15 -17.09 -15.99 3.23
C ALA A 15 -15.61 -16.14 3.60
N ILE A 16 -14.70 -15.52 2.83
CA ILE A 16 -13.26 -15.54 3.11
C ILE A 16 -12.97 -14.94 4.48
N ALA A 17 -13.64 -13.84 4.86
CA ALA A 17 -13.46 -13.21 6.15
C ALA A 17 -13.90 -14.12 7.31
N VAL A 18 -15.08 -14.73 7.21
CA VAL A 18 -15.63 -15.61 8.26
C VAL A 18 -14.82 -16.91 8.36
N PHE A 19 -14.61 -17.61 7.24
CA PHE A 19 -13.85 -18.86 7.24
C PHE A 19 -12.37 -18.62 7.54
N GLY A 20 -11.79 -17.51 7.09
CA GLY A 20 -10.42 -17.12 7.43
C GLY A 20 -10.26 -16.83 8.93
N PHE A 21 -11.23 -16.15 9.54
CA PHE A 21 -11.23 -15.92 10.99
C PHE A 21 -11.38 -17.23 11.79
N LEU A 22 -12.24 -18.14 11.35
CA LEU A 22 -12.42 -19.45 11.98
C LEU A 22 -11.20 -20.36 11.80
N ALA A 23 -10.53 -20.29 10.65
CA ALA A 23 -9.32 -21.04 10.34
C ALA A 23 -8.07 -20.46 11.03
N MET A 24 -8.12 -19.21 11.47
CA MET A 24 -7.11 -18.64 12.34
C MET A 24 -7.15 -19.40 13.67
N GLY A 25 -6.24 -20.36 13.83
CA GLY A 25 -6.06 -21.09 15.09
C GLY A 25 -5.84 -20.07 16.21
N HIS A 26 -6.81 -19.95 17.11
CA HIS A 26 -6.75 -18.96 18.18
C HIS A 26 -5.78 -19.44 19.26
N SER A 27 -4.49 -19.16 19.08
CA SER A 27 -3.50 -19.29 20.15
C SER A 27 -3.65 -18.10 21.10
N PHE A 28 -4.64 -18.17 21.98
CA PHE A 28 -4.73 -17.26 23.13
C PHE A 28 -3.63 -17.65 24.11
N GLY A 29 -2.58 -16.84 24.25
CA GLY A 29 -1.44 -17.17 25.13
C GLY A 29 -0.17 -16.39 24.83
N GLU A 30 0.91 -16.75 25.53
CA GLU A 30 2.17 -16.00 25.60
C GLU A 30 2.92 -15.86 24.26
N TRP A 31 2.66 -16.75 23.30
CA TRP A 31 3.37 -16.84 22.03
C TRP A 31 2.45 -16.51 20.86
N CYS A 32 2.19 -15.22 20.64
CA CYS A 32 1.56 -14.72 19.42
C CYS A 32 2.55 -13.90 18.58
N LEU A 33 2.30 -13.82 17.27
CA LEU A 33 3.16 -13.11 16.32
C LEU A 33 3.42 -11.64 16.72
N ALA A 34 2.44 -11.00 17.35
CA ALA A 34 2.56 -9.63 17.82
C ALA A 34 3.52 -9.46 19.01
N SER A 35 3.60 -10.46 19.90
CA SER A 35 4.59 -10.52 20.98
C SER A 35 6.01 -10.62 20.39
N ALA A 36 6.21 -11.43 19.35
CA ALA A 36 7.49 -11.55 18.67
C ALA A 36 7.87 -10.27 17.89
N ALA A 37 6.91 -9.67 17.17
CA ALA A 37 7.18 -8.54 16.29
C ALA A 37 7.34 -7.21 17.04
N ASN A 38 6.56 -6.97 18.09
CA ASN A 38 6.46 -5.65 18.71
C ASN A 38 6.49 -5.68 20.25
N ARG A 39 6.81 -6.83 20.85
CA ARG A 39 6.77 -7.06 22.32
C ARG A 39 5.40 -6.71 22.94
N SER A 40 4.32 -6.79 22.16
CA SER A 40 2.98 -6.50 22.65
C SER A 40 2.38 -7.72 23.34
N ALA A 41 1.66 -7.51 24.44
CA ALA A 41 0.91 -8.58 25.11
C ALA A 41 -0.14 -9.18 24.16
N CYS A 42 -0.18 -10.51 24.10
CA CYS A 42 -1.16 -11.23 23.31
C CYS A 42 -2.55 -11.12 23.96
N PRO A 43 -3.61 -10.92 23.16
CA PRO A 43 -4.95 -10.82 23.71
C PRO A 43 -5.38 -12.11 24.39
N ALA A 44 -5.88 -12.01 25.61
CA ALA A 44 -6.51 -13.11 26.32
C ALA A 44 -8.00 -13.21 25.94
N GLY A 45 -8.39 -14.34 25.37
CA GLY A 45 -9.78 -14.62 24.99
C GLY A 45 -10.30 -13.81 23.80
N ILE A 46 -11.51 -14.16 23.36
CA ILE A 46 -12.14 -13.62 22.14
C ILE A 46 -12.36 -12.10 22.24
N GLY A 47 -12.84 -11.61 23.40
CA GLY A 47 -13.10 -10.19 23.60
C GLY A 47 -11.84 -9.32 23.49
N GLY A 48 -10.71 -9.79 24.03
CA GLY A 48 -9.42 -9.13 23.89
C GLY A 48 -8.89 -9.20 22.45
N ALA A 49 -9.16 -10.28 21.73
CA ALA A 49 -8.71 -10.43 20.35
C ALA A 49 -9.43 -9.45 19.41
N VAL A 50 -10.75 -9.27 19.59
CA VAL A 50 -11.54 -8.31 18.80
C VAL A 50 -11.00 -6.90 18.96
N SER A 51 -10.75 -6.45 20.19
CA SER A 51 -10.20 -5.10 20.44
C SER A 51 -8.78 -4.96 19.92
N PHE A 52 -7.96 -6.00 20.04
CA PHE A 52 -6.60 -6.03 19.51
C PHE A 52 -6.56 -5.86 17.99
N TYR A 53 -7.33 -6.67 17.25
CA TYR A 53 -7.40 -6.59 15.79
C TYR A 53 -8.07 -5.29 15.31
N ALA A 54 -9.14 -4.83 15.96
CA ALA A 54 -9.80 -3.58 15.63
C ALA A 54 -8.86 -2.37 15.81
N ASN A 55 -8.06 -2.36 16.87
CA ASN A 55 -7.10 -1.29 17.12
C ASN A 55 -5.95 -1.30 16.09
N ALA A 56 -5.45 -2.48 15.72
CA ALA A 56 -4.47 -2.62 14.64
C ALA A 56 -5.01 -2.09 13.30
N PHE A 57 -6.25 -2.46 12.95
CA PHE A 57 -6.92 -1.97 11.74
C PHE A 57 -7.11 -0.44 11.77
N LYS A 58 -7.54 0.11 12.92
CA LYS A 58 -7.69 1.55 13.11
C LYS A 58 -6.36 2.28 12.90
N SER A 59 -5.29 1.85 13.55
CA SER A 59 -3.98 2.49 13.46
C SER A 59 -3.43 2.45 12.02
N PHE A 60 -3.58 1.32 11.34
CA PHE A 60 -3.19 1.20 9.94
C PHE A 60 -4.01 2.14 9.04
N SER A 61 -5.34 2.17 9.21
CA SER A 61 -6.23 3.02 8.43
C SER A 61 -5.92 4.51 8.63
N LEU A 62 -5.70 4.94 9.88
CA LEU A 62 -5.32 6.31 10.18
C LEU A 62 -3.98 6.70 9.53
N ALA A 63 -2.99 5.80 9.55
CA ALA A 63 -1.72 6.05 8.88
C ALA A 63 -1.90 6.18 7.35
N VAL A 64 -2.69 5.31 6.73
CA VAL A 64 -3.00 5.38 5.29
C VAL A 64 -3.73 6.68 4.96
N PHE A 65 -4.74 7.07 5.74
CA PHE A 65 -5.46 8.34 5.52
C PHE A 65 -4.57 9.56 5.73
N ALA A 66 -3.66 9.52 6.71
CA ALA A 66 -2.68 10.60 6.91
C ALA A 66 -1.77 10.74 5.67
N VAL A 67 -1.21 9.64 5.17
CA VAL A 67 -0.38 9.65 3.95
C VAL A 67 -1.19 10.14 2.76
N ALA A 68 -2.40 9.61 2.53
CA ALA A 68 -3.27 10.05 1.45
C ALA A 68 -3.59 11.55 1.54
N GLY A 69 -3.85 12.05 2.76
CA GLY A 69 -4.06 13.47 3.02
C GLY A 69 -2.84 14.31 2.66
N THR A 70 -1.63 13.88 3.03
CA THR A 70 -0.39 14.60 2.66
C THR A 70 -0.18 14.63 1.15
N VAL A 71 -0.43 13.52 0.45
CA VAL A 71 -0.32 13.46 -1.03
C VAL A 71 -1.33 14.41 -1.67
N LEU A 72 -2.57 14.46 -1.16
CA LEU A 72 -3.60 15.36 -1.66
C LEU A 72 -3.24 16.83 -1.43
N LEU A 73 -2.68 17.18 -0.27
CA LEU A 73 -2.22 18.54 0.02
C LEU A 73 -1.08 18.97 -0.92
N VAL A 74 -0.12 18.09 -1.19
CA VAL A 74 0.96 18.36 -2.15
C VAL A 74 0.39 18.56 -3.55
N ALA A 75 -0.56 17.72 -3.98
CA ALA A 75 -1.21 17.87 -5.28
C ALA A 75 -1.99 19.19 -5.41
N VAL A 76 -2.69 19.61 -4.36
CA VAL A 76 -3.40 20.90 -4.32
C VAL A 76 -2.41 22.06 -4.36
N PHE A 77 -1.32 21.99 -3.60
CA PHE A 77 -0.29 23.03 -3.60
C PHE A 77 0.35 23.19 -4.98
N GLU A 78 0.68 22.08 -5.66
CA GLU A 78 1.16 22.06 -7.04
C GLU A 78 0.14 22.65 -8.03
N ALA A 79 -1.15 22.35 -7.86
CA ALA A 79 -2.19 22.91 -8.72
C ALA A 79 -2.29 24.43 -8.55
N ILE A 80 -2.25 24.94 -7.30
CA ILE A 80 -2.29 26.37 -6.99
C ILE A 80 -1.03 27.06 -7.52
N SER A 81 0.16 26.49 -7.32
CA SER A 81 1.42 27.09 -7.77
C SER A 81 1.43 27.25 -9.29
N ARG A 82 1.03 26.20 -10.03
CA ARG A 82 0.88 26.25 -11.50
C ARG A 82 -0.14 27.30 -11.93
N PHE A 83 -1.31 27.37 -11.29
CA PHE A 83 -2.32 28.37 -11.60
C PHE A 83 -1.81 29.80 -11.37
N THR A 84 -1.08 30.02 -10.28
CA THR A 84 -0.52 31.32 -9.90
C THR A 84 0.59 31.75 -10.87
N ILE A 85 1.48 30.82 -11.26
CA ILE A 85 2.56 31.09 -12.22
C ILE A 85 1.99 31.43 -13.61
N VAL A 86 1.01 30.66 -14.09
CA VAL A 86 0.37 30.88 -15.41
C VAL A 86 -0.37 32.23 -15.44
N SER A 87 -1.00 32.61 -14.33
CA SER A 87 -1.75 33.88 -14.25
C SER A 87 -0.86 35.12 -14.08
N LEU A 88 0.24 35.05 -13.32
CA LEU A 88 1.13 36.20 -13.10
C LEU A 88 2.16 36.39 -14.22
N LEU A 89 2.63 35.31 -14.85
CA LEU A 89 3.71 35.35 -15.85
C LEU A 89 3.29 34.59 -17.11
N PRO A 90 2.31 35.11 -17.87
CA PRO A 90 1.81 34.42 -19.07
C PRO A 90 2.92 34.13 -20.09
N ASN A 91 3.97 34.96 -20.13
CA ASN A 91 5.13 34.80 -21.03
C ASN A 91 6.21 33.81 -20.54
N LEU A 92 6.25 33.41 -19.26
CA LEU A 92 7.16 32.35 -18.78
C LEU A 92 6.53 30.95 -18.87
N SER A 93 5.23 30.86 -19.14
CA SER A 93 4.54 29.57 -19.32
C SER A 93 5.03 28.75 -20.51
N GLN A 94 5.85 29.35 -21.39
CA GLN A 94 6.55 28.66 -22.47
C GLN A 94 7.95 28.14 -22.09
N VAL A 95 8.33 28.15 -20.81
CA VAL A 95 9.44 27.29 -20.38
C VAL A 95 8.91 25.87 -20.40
N ASN A 96 9.02 25.29 -21.60
CA ASN A 96 8.71 23.91 -21.90
C ASN A 96 9.63 23.06 -21.01
N PHE A 97 9.14 22.73 -19.81
CA PHE A 97 9.68 21.64 -19.02
C PHE A 97 9.37 20.39 -19.83
N TYR A 98 10.23 20.12 -20.81
CA TYR A 98 10.39 18.80 -21.38
C TYR A 98 10.71 17.91 -20.20
N HIS A 99 9.67 17.33 -19.60
CA HIS A 99 9.79 16.04 -18.97
C HIS A 99 10.43 15.17 -20.04
N HIS A 100 11.72 14.88 -19.89
CA HIS A 100 12.36 13.78 -20.56
C HIS A 100 11.95 12.53 -19.77
N PRO A 101 10.91 11.78 -20.17
CA PRO A 101 10.60 10.47 -19.57
C PRO A 101 11.75 9.47 -19.79
N GLU A 102 12.70 9.79 -20.67
CA GLU A 102 13.87 8.99 -21.02
C GLU A 102 14.75 8.61 -19.81
N PHE A 103 14.85 9.47 -18.78
CA PHE A 103 15.75 9.21 -17.65
C PHE A 103 15.29 8.04 -16.77
N PHE A 104 13.97 7.94 -16.50
CA PHE A 104 13.43 6.87 -15.66
C PHE A 104 13.20 5.56 -16.42
N LYS A 105 12.99 5.63 -17.74
CA LYS A 105 12.80 4.44 -18.58
C LYS A 105 14.10 3.61 -18.69
N SER A 106 15.24 4.29 -18.83
CA SER A 106 16.56 3.64 -18.99
C SER A 106 17.06 2.93 -17.71
N PHE A 107 16.79 3.50 -16.52
CA PHE A 107 17.29 2.94 -15.26
C PHE A 107 16.53 1.67 -14.80
N SER A 108 15.25 1.53 -15.20
CA SER A 108 14.41 0.37 -14.86
C SER A 108 14.76 -0.86 -15.71
N GLU A 109 14.87 -0.67 -17.03
CA GLU A 109 15.09 -1.78 -17.96
C GLU A 109 16.47 -2.42 -17.75
N THR A 110 17.52 -1.60 -17.59
CA THR A 110 18.88 -2.11 -17.37
C THR A 110 19.02 -2.86 -16.04
N ARG A 111 18.36 -2.40 -14.97
CA ARG A 111 18.39 -3.06 -13.67
C ARG A 111 17.58 -4.35 -13.67
N ALA A 112 16.42 -4.38 -14.34
CA ALA A 112 15.61 -5.57 -14.48
C ALA A 112 16.32 -6.65 -15.32
N LEU A 113 16.90 -6.27 -16.46
CA LEU A 113 17.68 -7.20 -17.31
C LEU A 113 18.93 -7.71 -16.59
N ARG A 114 19.62 -6.85 -15.84
CA ARG A 114 20.77 -7.26 -15.01
C ARG A 114 20.38 -8.22 -13.89
N TRP A 115 19.22 -8.00 -13.27
CA TRP A 115 18.70 -8.90 -12.25
C TRP A 115 18.32 -10.26 -12.85
N LEU A 116 17.72 -10.27 -14.05
CA LEU A 116 17.38 -11.48 -14.78
C LEU A 116 18.64 -12.28 -15.17
N SER A 117 19.67 -11.62 -15.68
CA SER A 117 20.91 -12.29 -16.13
C SER A 117 21.72 -12.91 -14.99
N LEU A 118 21.61 -12.35 -13.77
CA LEU A 118 22.19 -12.91 -12.54
C LEU A 118 21.47 -14.20 -12.10
N HIS A 119 20.17 -14.31 -12.37
CA HIS A 119 19.40 -15.51 -12.06
C HIS A 119 19.51 -16.60 -13.12
N GLU A 120 19.71 -16.26 -14.39
CA GLU A 120 19.87 -17.25 -15.46
C GLU A 120 21.24 -17.94 -15.48
N ASN A 121 22.29 -17.29 -14.96
CA ASN A 121 23.66 -17.82 -14.93
C ASN A 121 24.08 -18.36 -13.55
N SER A 122 23.16 -18.56 -12.60
CA SER A 122 23.53 -19.15 -11.31
C SER A 122 23.92 -20.62 -11.49
N PRO A 123 25.11 -21.06 -11.04
CA PRO A 123 25.56 -22.44 -11.15
C PRO A 123 24.84 -23.30 -10.11
N THR A 124 23.58 -23.65 -10.36
CA THR A 124 22.82 -24.60 -9.53
C THR A 124 22.13 -25.68 -10.37
N SER A 125 22.84 -26.16 -11.39
CA SER A 125 22.57 -27.47 -11.99
C SER A 125 23.90 -28.14 -12.35
N ALA A 126 24.56 -28.65 -11.32
CA ALA A 126 25.48 -29.79 -11.40
C ALA A 126 25.16 -30.70 -10.21
#